data_AF-A0A4Q4UCX3-F1
#
_entry.id   AF-A0A4Q4UCX3-F1
#
_cell.length_a   1.000
_cell.length_b   1.000
_cell.length_c   1.000
_cell.angle_alpha   90.00
_cell.angle_beta   90.00
_cell.angle_gamma   90.00
#
_symmetry.space_group_name_H-M   'P 1'
#
loop_
_entity.id
_entity.type
_entity.pdbx_description
1 polymer ?
#
loop_
_entity_poly.entity_id
_entity_poly.type
_entity_poly.pdbx_seq_one_letter_code
_entity_poly.pdbx_strand_id
1 'polypeptide(L)'
;MDKTFHFVDGIRGDRASRRQMRRFVMKGKNAGKTFHRPSRLELARHQQNTSRALVRISGDAGKGVLASPTAIERVLGNVFLTLSLPVEFSPHSLKVINEFFAHVADRLYPTQLGISLDKAKSTWMPMMFADEDSLRRMVELRGGLDKLEGNLPLLVKICKTDISYVLQYGGPTAFFRNRMPELRKGWVTKGLRLDSTSAASSIPYDGLDPYLQEILLDVIGISSLFNGVEPRTLDLLTFQEMNLSICFRLIRFRPLGYAGQMSGIQAAYHTGLTIFMVTLFLHSSRQRRIQDYELVSMSLREVLDNRLDELDDGLVLWLMILGGIWTMGDVDGDWLLPKISSGARRLGLKTWDDARDIICEFPWINTLHEQPGRAVWRRVNHEV
;
A
#
# COMPACT_ATOMS: atom_id res chain seq x y z
N MET A 1 -17.28 52.95 35.87
CA MET A 1 -17.62 51.53 35.62
C MET A 1 -16.34 50.74 35.77
N ASP A 2 -16.17 50.07 36.91
CA ASP A 2 -15.00 49.23 37.18
C ASP A 2 -15.03 47.99 36.28
N LYS A 3 -14.02 47.84 35.43
CA LYS A 3 -13.82 46.60 34.68
C LYS A 3 -13.12 45.59 35.58
N THR A 4 -13.89 44.66 36.13
CA THR A 4 -13.35 43.52 36.88
C THR A 4 -12.77 42.51 35.88
N PHE A 5 -11.45 42.32 35.90
CA PHE A 5 -10.77 41.31 35.10
C PHE A 5 -10.67 40.01 35.89
N HIS A 6 -11.18 38.91 35.33
CA HIS A 6 -11.04 37.58 35.91
C HIS A 6 -9.89 36.84 35.22
N PHE A 7 -8.78 36.66 35.92
CA PHE A 7 -7.65 35.85 35.47
C PHE A 7 -7.89 34.38 35.88
N VAL A 8 -7.73 33.47 34.92
CA VAL A 8 -7.82 32.02 35.14
C VAL A 8 -6.43 31.44 34.98
N ASP A 9 -5.89 30.83 36.04
CA ASP A 9 -4.59 30.16 36.01
C ASP A 9 -4.67 28.91 35.12
N GLY A 10 -4.03 28.97 33.96
CA GLY A 10 -4.04 27.91 32.95
C GLY A 10 -3.22 26.67 33.31
N ILE A 11 -2.45 26.72 34.40
CA ILE A 11 -1.56 25.63 34.81
C ILE A 11 -2.32 24.55 35.62
N ARG A 12 -3.44 24.92 36.27
CA ARG A 12 -4.33 23.96 36.96
C ARG A 12 -5.45 23.51 36.02
N GLY A 13 -5.25 22.35 35.39
CA GLY A 13 -6.17 21.76 34.41
C GLY A 13 -7.42 21.08 34.98
N ASP A 14 -7.98 21.55 36.10
CA ASP A 14 -9.16 20.92 36.69
C ASP A 14 -10.42 21.13 35.82
N ARG A 15 -11.36 20.18 35.93
CA ARG A 15 -12.53 20.11 35.05
C ARG A 15 -13.46 21.31 35.25
N ALA A 16 -13.51 21.89 36.46
CA ALA A 16 -14.36 23.05 36.74
C ALA A 16 -13.80 24.31 36.06
N SER A 17 -12.49 24.56 36.17
CA SER A 17 -11.81 25.68 35.52
C SER A 17 -11.95 25.64 34.00
N ARG A 18 -11.76 24.47 33.37
CA ARG A 18 -11.98 24.30 31.92
C ARG A 18 -13.42 24.56 31.48
N ARG A 19 -14.41 24.15 32.29
CA ARG A 19 -15.83 24.39 31.99
C ARG A 19 -16.17 25.88 32.11
N GLN A 20 -15.61 26.56 33.09
CA GLN A 20 -15.78 27.99 33.29
C GLN A 20 -15.12 28.78 32.15
N MET A 21 -13.90 28.41 31.74
CA MET A 21 -13.19 28.99 30.60
C MET A 21 -14.00 28.85 29.30
N ARG A 22 -14.53 27.65 28.99
CA ARG A 22 -15.41 27.43 27.82
C ARG A 22 -16.69 28.27 27.89
N ARG A 23 -17.30 28.39 29.07
CA ARG A 23 -18.51 29.18 29.27
C ARG A 23 -18.24 30.68 29.05
N PHE A 24 -17.10 31.21 29.50
CA PHE A 24 -16.74 32.62 29.29
C PHE A 24 -16.38 32.92 27.83
N VAL A 25 -15.60 32.05 27.18
CA VAL A 25 -15.27 32.19 25.74
C VAL A 25 -16.54 32.18 24.87
N MET A 26 -17.55 31.39 25.27
CA MET A 26 -18.80 31.25 24.50
C MET A 26 -19.88 32.27 24.88
N LYS A 27 -19.73 33.06 25.94
CA LYS A 27 -20.74 34.05 26.39
C LYS A 27 -21.03 35.11 25.32
N GLY A 28 -20.03 35.54 24.55
CA GLY A 28 -20.24 36.45 23.40
C GLY A 28 -20.79 35.74 22.16
N LYS A 29 -20.34 34.51 21.87
CA LYS A 29 -20.75 33.74 20.68
C LYS A 29 -22.19 33.24 20.72
N ASN A 30 -22.75 33.07 21.91
CA ASN A 30 -24.12 32.56 22.11
C ASN A 30 -25.13 33.66 22.48
N ALA A 31 -24.71 34.92 22.57
CA ALA A 31 -25.62 36.03 22.81
C ALA A 31 -26.65 36.09 21.67
N GLY A 32 -27.94 36.01 22.01
CA GLY A 32 -29.06 36.05 21.06
C GLY A 32 -29.46 34.70 20.42
N LYS A 33 -28.81 33.58 20.76
CA LYS A 33 -29.16 32.26 20.20
C LYS A 33 -29.98 31.43 21.20
N THR A 34 -31.28 31.28 20.95
CA THR A 34 -32.18 30.42 21.73
C THR A 34 -32.20 29.01 21.11
N PHE A 35 -31.65 28.02 21.80
CA PHE A 35 -31.69 26.62 21.33
C PHE A 35 -33.00 25.95 21.76
N HIS A 36 -33.89 25.68 20.81
CA HIS A 36 -35.10 24.89 21.06
C HIS A 36 -34.75 23.40 21.03
N ARG A 37 -34.90 22.71 22.15
CA ARG A 37 -34.67 21.26 22.25
C ARG A 37 -36.01 20.53 22.05
N PRO A 38 -36.15 19.67 21.02
CA PRO A 38 -37.39 18.91 20.81
C PRO A 38 -37.71 18.00 21.99
N SER A 39 -39.00 17.76 22.24
CA SER A 39 -39.42 16.96 23.39
C SER A 39 -39.10 15.47 23.17
N ARG A 40 -38.81 14.73 24.25
CA ARG A 40 -38.51 13.29 24.20
C ARG A 40 -39.61 12.46 23.51
N LEU A 41 -40.85 12.93 23.52
CA LEU A 41 -41.99 12.25 22.90
C LEU A 41 -41.93 12.31 21.36
N GLU A 42 -41.43 13.40 20.79
CA GLU A 42 -41.24 13.54 19.33
C GLU A 42 -40.11 12.62 18.82
N LEU A 43 -39.04 12.47 19.62
CA LEU A 43 -37.95 11.53 19.32
C LEU A 43 -38.43 10.07 19.27
N ALA A 44 -39.35 9.68 20.15
CA ALA A 44 -39.89 8.32 20.19
C ALA A 44 -40.81 8.01 18.98
N ARG A 45 -41.63 8.98 18.54
CA ARG A 45 -42.45 8.83 17.32
C ARG A 45 -41.61 8.70 16.06
N HIS A 46 -40.46 9.37 16.00
CA HIS A 46 -39.58 9.26 14.84
C HIS A 46 -38.95 7.86 14.70
N GLN A 47 -38.62 7.21 15.83
CA GLN A 47 -38.08 5.84 15.86
C GLN A 47 -39.07 4.78 15.36
N GLN A 48 -40.35 4.86 15.72
CA GLN A 48 -41.36 3.89 15.24
C GLN A 48 -41.61 3.98 13.74
N ASN A 49 -41.55 5.18 13.16
CA ASN A 49 -41.72 5.37 11.72
C ASN A 49 -40.49 4.88 10.92
N THR A 50 -39.27 5.00 11.47
CA THR A 50 -38.07 4.42 10.83
C THR A 50 -38.09 2.89 10.83
N SER A 51 -38.57 2.24 11.89
CA SER A 51 -38.64 0.78 11.94
C SER A 51 -39.68 0.21 10.97
N ARG A 52 -40.82 0.89 10.77
CA ARG A 52 -41.82 0.47 9.76
C ARG A 52 -41.36 0.67 8.31
N ALA A 53 -40.50 1.66 8.05
CA ALA A 53 -39.93 1.88 6.72
C ALA A 53 -38.89 0.80 6.36
N LEU A 54 -38.07 0.36 7.32
CA LEU A 54 -37.06 -0.69 7.12
C LEU A 54 -37.68 -2.06 6.82
N VAL A 55 -38.80 -2.41 7.46
CA VAL A 55 -39.49 -3.69 7.23
C VAL A 55 -40.09 -3.77 5.82
N ARG A 56 -40.47 -2.65 5.19
CA ARG A 56 -40.97 -2.63 3.81
C ARG A 56 -39.88 -2.78 2.74
N ILE A 57 -38.60 -2.54 3.08
CA ILE A 57 -37.49 -2.64 2.13
C ILE A 57 -36.98 -4.08 2.00
N SER A 58 -37.22 -4.94 3.00
CA SER A 58 -36.73 -6.33 3.02
C SER A 58 -37.68 -7.35 2.38
N GLY A 59 -38.76 -6.91 1.74
CA GLY A 59 -39.81 -7.79 1.23
C GLY A 59 -40.41 -7.34 -0.09
N ASP A 60 -39.57 -7.14 -1.12
CA ASP A 60 -40.02 -7.27 -2.52
C ASP A 60 -38.80 -7.47 -3.45
N ALA A 61 -38.17 -8.63 -3.34
CA ALA A 61 -37.21 -9.10 -4.34
C ALA A 61 -37.99 -9.59 -5.57
N GLY A 62 -38.31 -8.68 -6.49
CA GLY A 62 -38.92 -9.09 -7.76
C GLY A 62 -39.72 -8.01 -8.46
N LYS A 63 -39.05 -7.03 -9.09
CA LYS A 63 -39.35 -6.50 -10.43
C LYS A 63 -38.52 -5.24 -10.68
N GLY A 64 -37.85 -5.21 -11.83
CA GLY A 64 -37.05 -4.07 -12.26
C GLY A 64 -37.91 -2.82 -12.43
N VAL A 65 -37.54 -1.75 -11.72
CA VAL A 65 -37.94 -0.38 -12.01
C VAL A 65 -36.76 0.51 -11.63
N LEU A 66 -36.29 1.34 -12.57
CA LEU A 66 -35.35 2.43 -12.31
C LEU A 66 -35.90 3.34 -11.21
N ALA A 67 -35.33 3.29 -10.00
CA ALA A 67 -35.59 4.29 -8.97
C ALA A 67 -34.68 5.50 -9.23
N SER A 68 -35.27 6.71 -9.18
CA SER A 68 -34.61 7.95 -9.62
C SER A 68 -33.37 8.33 -8.78
N PRO A 69 -32.42 9.11 -9.33
CA PRO A 69 -31.14 9.42 -8.69
C PRO A 69 -31.23 10.27 -7.41
N THR A 70 -32.42 10.78 -7.05
CA THR A 70 -32.60 11.80 -6.01
C THR A 70 -33.17 11.27 -4.69
N ALA A 71 -33.56 9.99 -4.61
CA ALA A 71 -34.12 9.43 -3.37
C ALA A 71 -33.05 8.87 -2.41
N ILE A 72 -31.83 8.58 -2.89
CA ILE A 72 -30.72 8.02 -2.09
C ILE A 72 -30.04 9.11 -1.22
N GLU A 73 -30.36 10.38 -1.44
CA GLU A 73 -29.71 11.54 -0.82
C GLU A 73 -30.00 11.78 0.68
N ARG A 74 -30.74 10.90 1.38
CA ARG A 74 -31.24 11.21 2.74
C ARG A 74 -31.01 10.19 3.86
N VAL A 75 -30.10 9.23 3.72
CA VAL A 75 -29.57 8.50 4.89
C VAL A 75 -28.27 9.17 5.37
N LEU A 76 -28.47 10.26 6.11
CA LEU A 76 -27.44 11.13 6.67
C LEU A 76 -26.46 10.37 7.58
N GLY A 77 -25.18 10.35 7.18
CA GLY A 77 -24.03 10.16 8.08
C GLY A 77 -23.18 8.91 7.86
N ASN A 78 -23.56 7.98 6.97
CA ASN A 78 -22.74 6.78 6.74
C ASN A 78 -23.00 6.11 5.38
N VAL A 79 -22.16 6.40 4.38
CA VAL A 79 -22.20 5.77 3.04
C VAL A 79 -22.09 4.23 3.11
N PHE A 80 -21.46 3.69 4.15
CA PHE A 80 -21.33 2.25 4.37
C PHE A 80 -22.67 1.53 4.62
N LEU A 81 -23.71 2.25 5.07
CA LEU A 81 -25.04 1.69 5.30
C LEU A 81 -25.89 1.65 4.03
N THR A 82 -25.42 2.26 2.94
CA THR A 82 -26.08 2.28 1.62
C THR A 82 -25.44 1.34 0.61
N LEU A 83 -24.32 0.70 0.97
CA LEU A 83 -23.61 -0.28 0.14
C LEU A 83 -23.93 -1.68 0.65
N SER A 84 -24.34 -2.57 -0.25
CA SER A 84 -24.54 -3.99 0.07
C SER A 84 -23.19 -4.69 0.23
N LEU A 85 -22.59 -4.57 1.41
CA LEU A 85 -21.32 -5.19 1.74
C LEU A 85 -21.56 -6.58 2.36
N PRO A 86 -20.71 -7.58 2.09
CA PRO A 86 -20.89 -8.96 2.58
C PRO A 86 -20.72 -9.12 4.09
N VAL A 87 -20.37 -8.04 4.80
CA VAL A 87 -20.16 -8.02 6.25
C VAL A 87 -20.93 -6.84 6.86
N GLU A 88 -21.78 -7.13 7.85
CA GLU A 88 -22.46 -6.10 8.63
C GLU A 88 -21.48 -5.40 9.58
N PHE A 89 -21.41 -4.06 9.50
CA PHE A 89 -20.54 -3.30 10.38
C PHE A 89 -21.23 -2.94 11.69
N SER A 90 -20.57 -3.23 12.81
CA SER A 90 -21.00 -2.71 14.10
C SER A 90 -20.92 -1.16 14.15
N PRO A 91 -21.77 -0.48 14.94
CA PRO A 91 -21.70 0.98 15.11
C PRO A 91 -20.33 1.48 15.59
N HIS A 92 -19.60 0.66 16.35
CA HIS A 92 -18.25 0.97 16.80
C HIS A 92 -17.24 0.91 15.63
N SER A 93 -17.31 -0.14 14.82
CA SER A 93 -16.48 -0.31 13.63
C SER A 93 -16.69 0.83 12.63
N LEU A 94 -17.95 1.24 12.40
CA LEU A 94 -18.27 2.37 11.52
C LEU A 94 -17.68 3.68 12.03
N LYS A 95 -17.63 3.88 13.35
CA LYS A 95 -17.02 5.07 13.94
C LYS A 95 -15.52 5.11 13.69
N VAL A 96 -14.84 3.98 13.91
CA VAL A 96 -13.39 3.84 13.69
C VAL A 96 -13.05 4.04 12.21
N ILE A 97 -13.82 3.44 11.30
CA ILE A 97 -13.64 3.58 9.85
C ILE A 97 -13.82 5.04 9.43
N ASN A 98 -14.86 5.72 9.92
CA ASN A 98 -15.07 7.13 9.57
C ASN A 98 -13.98 8.05 10.13
N GLU A 99 -13.49 7.79 11.35
CA GLU A 99 -12.37 8.54 11.93
C GLU A 99 -11.07 8.30 11.14
N PHE A 100 -10.82 7.06 10.71
CA PHE A 100 -9.70 6.72 9.82
C PHE A 100 -9.78 7.48 8.50
N PHE A 101 -10.92 7.41 7.80
CA PHE A 101 -11.08 8.11 6.53
C PHE A 101 -11.03 9.63 6.67
N ALA A 102 -11.57 10.20 7.75
CA ALA A 102 -11.46 11.63 8.01
C ALA A 102 -9.99 12.05 8.24
N HIS A 103 -9.24 11.26 9.02
CA HIS A 103 -7.83 11.53 9.30
C HIS A 103 -6.95 11.38 8.05
N VAL A 104 -7.20 10.34 7.26
CA VAL A 104 -6.47 10.04 6.03
C VAL A 104 -6.81 11.04 4.94
N ALA A 105 -8.09 11.41 4.77
CA ALA A 105 -8.50 12.40 3.79
C ALA A 105 -7.95 13.80 4.10
N ASP A 106 -8.00 14.25 5.37
CA ASP A 106 -7.49 15.56 5.77
C ASP A 106 -5.96 15.67 5.63
N ARG A 107 -5.25 14.54 5.74
CA ARG A 107 -3.79 14.44 5.54
C ARG A 107 -3.38 14.28 4.07
N LEU A 108 -4.18 13.59 3.26
CA LEU A 108 -3.88 13.30 1.84
C LEU A 108 -4.44 14.35 0.89
N TYR A 109 -5.46 15.09 1.29
CA TYR A 109 -6.14 16.13 0.53
C TYR A 109 -6.45 17.27 1.49
N PRO A 110 -5.58 18.31 1.58
CA PRO A 110 -5.87 19.48 2.39
C PRO A 110 -7.26 20.00 2.03
N THR A 111 -8.13 20.10 3.03
CA THR A 111 -9.57 20.43 2.93
C THR A 111 -9.87 21.81 2.30
N GLN A 112 -8.85 22.48 1.75
CA GLN A 112 -8.90 23.76 1.06
C GLN A 112 -9.42 23.67 -0.39
N LEU A 113 -9.60 22.48 -0.96
CA LEU A 113 -10.07 22.26 -2.34
C LEU A 113 -11.61 22.14 -2.49
N GLY A 114 -12.40 22.35 -1.43
CA GLY A 114 -13.87 22.44 -1.52
C GLY A 114 -14.60 21.14 -1.86
N ILE A 115 -13.91 19.99 -1.81
CA ILE A 115 -14.51 18.68 -2.09
C ILE A 115 -15.15 18.14 -0.81
N SER A 116 -16.45 17.85 -0.85
CA SER A 116 -17.16 17.19 0.26
C SER A 116 -16.59 15.78 0.49
N LEU A 117 -16.16 15.50 1.72
CA LEU A 117 -15.64 14.20 2.13
C LEU A 117 -16.65 13.06 1.86
N ASP A 118 -17.95 13.34 2.02
CA ASP A 118 -19.00 12.36 1.75
C ASP A 118 -19.16 12.08 0.25
N LYS A 119 -18.89 13.07 -0.60
CA LYS A 119 -18.85 12.92 -2.06
C LYS A 119 -17.61 12.16 -2.53
N ALA A 120 -16.48 12.36 -1.88
CA ALA A 120 -15.27 11.58 -2.13
C ALA A 120 -15.45 10.12 -1.71
N LYS A 121 -16.03 9.88 -0.52
CA LYS A 121 -16.39 8.53 -0.04
C LYS A 121 -17.39 7.85 -0.96
N SER A 122 -18.46 8.51 -1.38
CA SER A 122 -19.44 7.90 -2.31
C SER A 122 -18.90 7.62 -3.71
N THR A 123 -17.83 8.31 -4.13
CA THR A 123 -17.16 8.09 -5.42
C THR A 123 -16.12 6.96 -5.33
N TRP A 124 -15.31 6.95 -4.27
CA TRP A 124 -14.22 5.98 -4.13
C TRP A 124 -14.67 4.63 -3.61
N MET A 125 -15.76 4.56 -2.83
CA MET A 125 -16.18 3.30 -2.24
C MET A 125 -16.69 2.29 -3.28
N PRO A 126 -17.61 2.63 -4.20
CA PRO A 126 -17.95 1.71 -5.30
C PRO A 126 -16.71 1.35 -6.14
N MET A 127 -15.80 2.31 -6.37
CA MET A 127 -14.56 2.11 -7.11
C MET A 127 -13.51 1.23 -6.40
N MET A 128 -13.50 1.23 -5.07
CA MET A 128 -12.64 0.38 -4.25
C MET A 128 -13.20 -1.03 -4.10
N PHE A 129 -14.52 -1.21 -4.30
CA PHE A 129 -15.22 -2.46 -3.97
C PHE A 129 -15.90 -3.15 -5.17
N ALA A 130 -15.87 -2.59 -6.38
CA ALA A 130 -16.67 -3.08 -7.50
C ALA A 130 -15.89 -3.33 -8.79
N ASP A 131 -14.84 -4.16 -8.76
CA ASP A 131 -14.23 -4.78 -9.97
C ASP A 131 -13.13 -3.95 -10.69
N GLU A 132 -12.10 -4.66 -11.18
CA GLU A 132 -10.97 -4.14 -11.98
C GLU A 132 -11.48 -3.36 -13.21
N ASP A 133 -12.57 -3.88 -13.80
CA ASP A 133 -13.25 -3.31 -14.97
C ASP A 133 -13.80 -1.91 -14.72
N SER A 134 -14.22 -1.60 -13.48
CA SER A 134 -14.73 -0.27 -13.14
C SER A 134 -13.64 0.79 -13.19
N LEU A 135 -12.47 0.52 -12.58
CA LEU A 135 -11.33 1.44 -12.61
C LEU A 135 -10.83 1.66 -14.04
N ARG A 136 -10.69 0.57 -14.82
CA ARG A 136 -10.34 0.62 -16.24
C ARG A 136 -11.31 1.51 -17.00
N ARG A 137 -12.62 1.27 -16.86
CA ARG A 137 -13.65 2.04 -17.55
C ARG A 137 -13.62 3.52 -17.22
N MET A 138 -13.34 3.88 -15.97
CA MET A 138 -13.26 5.28 -15.56
C MET A 138 -12.06 6.03 -16.14
N VAL A 139 -10.94 5.33 -16.33
CA VAL A 139 -9.78 5.89 -17.00
C VAL A 139 -10.05 6.03 -18.50
N GLU A 140 -10.68 5.03 -19.13
CA GLU A 140 -11.11 5.08 -20.53
C GLU A 140 -12.06 6.25 -20.80
N LEU A 141 -13.06 6.49 -19.94
CA LEU A 141 -14.00 7.61 -20.08
C LEU A 141 -13.31 8.98 -19.98
N ARG A 142 -12.11 9.05 -19.40
CA ARG A 142 -11.26 10.25 -19.38
C ARG A 142 -10.29 10.32 -20.57
N GLY A 143 -10.36 9.36 -21.49
CA GLY A 143 -9.51 9.27 -22.68
C GLY A 143 -8.20 8.52 -22.47
N GLY A 144 -8.10 7.68 -21.43
CA GLY A 144 -6.92 6.86 -21.14
C GLY A 144 -5.97 7.49 -20.11
N LEU A 145 -4.92 6.74 -19.74
CA LEU A 145 -3.92 7.19 -18.76
C LEU A 145 -3.17 8.45 -19.20
N ASP A 146 -2.90 8.60 -20.51
CA ASP A 146 -2.15 9.74 -21.04
C ASP A 146 -2.84 11.09 -20.79
N LYS A 147 -4.17 11.08 -20.67
CA LYS A 147 -4.95 12.28 -20.33
C LYS A 147 -4.79 12.70 -18.87
N LEU A 148 -4.17 11.86 -18.04
CA LEU A 148 -3.89 12.11 -16.63
C LEU A 148 -2.45 12.57 -16.37
N GLU A 149 -1.60 12.73 -17.40
CA GLU A 149 -0.22 13.21 -17.24
C GLU A 149 -0.15 14.61 -16.60
N GLY A 150 -1.19 15.44 -16.79
CA GLY A 150 -1.33 16.74 -16.11
C GLY A 150 -1.59 16.63 -14.59
N ASN A 151 -1.85 15.44 -14.07
CA ASN A 151 -2.08 15.15 -12.65
C ASN A 151 -1.37 13.85 -12.23
N LEU A 152 -0.04 13.89 -12.25
CA LEU A 152 0.83 12.77 -11.87
C LEU A 152 0.48 12.11 -10.52
N PRO A 153 0.10 12.86 -9.44
CA PRO A 153 -0.31 12.22 -8.18
C PRO A 153 -1.53 11.30 -8.32
N LEU A 154 -2.51 11.66 -9.16
CA LEU A 154 -3.67 10.82 -9.43
C LEU A 154 -3.27 9.60 -10.27
N LEU A 155 -2.45 9.81 -11.30
CA LEU A 155 -1.95 8.76 -12.17
C LEU A 155 -1.18 7.69 -11.36
N VAL A 156 -0.22 8.12 -10.55
CA VAL A 156 0.55 7.23 -9.66
C VAL A 156 -0.37 6.44 -8.73
N LYS A 157 -1.42 7.06 -8.19
CA LYS A 157 -2.41 6.36 -7.34
C LYS A 157 -3.17 5.29 -8.11
N ILE A 158 -3.65 5.59 -9.32
CA ILE A 158 -4.35 4.62 -10.18
C ILE A 158 -3.45 3.42 -10.46
N CYS A 159 -2.23 3.68 -10.92
CA CYS A 159 -1.25 2.63 -11.21
C CYS A 159 -0.89 1.81 -9.96
N LYS A 160 -0.73 2.46 -8.81
CA LYS A 160 -0.47 1.79 -7.53
C LYS A 160 -1.63 0.87 -7.12
N THR A 161 -2.87 1.32 -7.30
CA THR A 161 -4.06 0.51 -7.02
C THR A 161 -4.11 -0.72 -7.92
N ASP A 162 -3.88 -0.55 -9.23
CA ASP A 162 -3.84 -1.64 -10.20
C ASP A 162 -2.79 -2.70 -9.83
N ILE A 163 -1.53 -2.27 -9.58
CA ILE A 163 -0.45 -3.15 -9.13
C ILE A 163 -0.80 -3.85 -7.80
N SER A 164 -1.35 -3.12 -6.83
CA SER A 164 -1.67 -3.72 -5.52
C SER A 164 -2.77 -4.78 -5.65
N TYR A 165 -3.75 -4.55 -6.52
CA TYR A 165 -4.83 -5.50 -6.79
C TYR A 165 -4.30 -6.79 -7.41
N VAL A 166 -3.51 -6.71 -8.49
CA VAL A 166 -2.99 -7.91 -9.16
C VAL A 166 -1.95 -8.67 -8.34
N LEU A 167 -1.20 -7.99 -7.46
CA LEU A 167 -0.30 -8.68 -6.54
C LEU A 167 -1.07 -9.47 -5.46
N GLN A 168 -2.27 -9.02 -5.12
CA GLN A 168 -3.12 -9.65 -4.12
C GLN A 168 -3.97 -10.78 -4.71
N TYR A 169 -4.59 -10.55 -5.87
CA TYR A 169 -5.57 -11.46 -6.47
C TYR A 169 -5.06 -12.20 -7.70
N GLY A 170 -3.87 -11.84 -8.21
CA GLY A 170 -3.31 -12.40 -9.43
C GLY A 170 -3.88 -11.73 -10.68
N GLY A 171 -3.52 -12.28 -11.85
CA GLY A 171 -4.00 -11.79 -13.15
C GLY A 171 -3.19 -10.61 -13.73
N PRO A 172 -3.48 -10.24 -15.00
CA PRO A 172 -2.79 -9.16 -15.68
C PRO A 172 -3.21 -7.81 -15.11
N THR A 173 -2.36 -6.79 -15.28
CA THR A 173 -2.72 -5.41 -14.94
C THR A 173 -3.74 -4.83 -15.93
N ALA A 174 -4.66 -4.01 -15.42
CA ALA A 174 -5.60 -3.27 -16.26
C ALA A 174 -4.88 -2.23 -17.13
N PHE A 175 -3.75 -1.74 -16.66
CA PHE A 175 -2.94 -0.74 -17.32
C PHE A 175 -1.50 -1.22 -17.53
N PHE A 176 -0.77 -0.50 -18.37
CA PHE A 176 0.68 -0.67 -18.47
C PHE A 176 1.34 0.69 -18.56
N ARG A 177 2.34 0.91 -17.70
CA ARG A 177 3.15 2.13 -17.72
C ARG A 177 4.60 1.77 -17.46
N ASN A 178 5.47 2.19 -18.38
CA ASN A 178 6.91 2.03 -18.23
C ASN A 178 7.58 3.36 -18.59
N ARG A 179 8.11 4.05 -17.57
CA ARG A 179 8.87 5.31 -17.72
C ARG A 179 10.38 5.13 -17.51
N MET A 180 10.86 3.90 -17.37
CA MET A 180 12.28 3.65 -17.14
C MET A 180 13.19 4.16 -18.26
N PRO A 181 12.87 4.05 -19.56
CA PRO A 181 13.70 4.63 -20.61
C PRO A 181 13.91 6.14 -20.45
N GLU A 182 12.85 6.89 -20.12
CA GLU A 182 12.90 8.33 -19.89
C GLU A 182 13.66 8.67 -18.61
N LEU A 183 13.45 7.90 -17.54
CA LEU A 183 14.15 8.05 -16.27
C LEU A 183 15.66 7.81 -16.44
N ARG A 184 16.06 6.75 -17.15
CA ARG A 184 17.46 6.46 -17.48
C ARG A 184 18.11 7.62 -18.22
N LYS A 185 17.44 8.15 -19.25
CA LYS A 185 17.92 9.32 -20.00
C LYS A 185 18.09 10.54 -19.08
N GLY A 186 17.12 10.80 -18.21
CA GLY A 186 17.15 11.89 -17.24
C GLY A 186 18.19 11.73 -16.14
N TRP A 187 18.57 10.50 -15.78
CA TRP A 187 19.64 10.21 -14.84
C TRP A 187 21.01 10.45 -15.47
N VAL A 188 21.21 9.99 -16.70
CA VAL A 188 22.45 10.23 -17.45
C VAL A 188 22.72 11.73 -17.59
N THR A 189 21.71 12.55 -17.92
CA THR A 189 21.88 14.01 -18.02
C THR A 189 22.21 14.67 -16.67
N LYS A 190 21.80 14.07 -15.55
CA LYS A 190 22.14 14.50 -14.19
C LYS A 190 23.48 13.95 -13.69
N GLY A 191 24.25 13.27 -14.54
CA GLY A 191 25.51 12.61 -14.15
C GLY A 191 25.32 11.35 -13.30
N LEU A 192 24.08 10.87 -13.15
CA LEU A 192 23.75 9.63 -12.46
C LEU A 192 23.90 8.48 -13.47
N ARG A 193 25.06 7.81 -13.46
CA ARG A 193 25.23 6.58 -14.25
C ARG A 193 24.75 5.41 -13.41
N LEU A 194 23.76 4.68 -13.93
CA LEU A 194 23.50 3.31 -13.48
C LEU A 194 24.69 2.49 -13.96
N ASP A 195 25.47 1.90 -13.06
CA ASP A 195 26.57 1.01 -13.42
C ASP A 195 26.02 -0.38 -13.81
N SER A 196 25.15 -0.38 -14.82
CA SER A 196 24.52 -1.60 -15.33
C SER A 196 25.52 -2.50 -16.07
N THR A 197 26.71 -2.00 -16.40
CA THR A 197 27.73 -2.74 -17.15
C THR A 197 28.52 -3.67 -16.24
N SER A 198 28.96 -3.20 -15.06
CA SER A 198 29.54 -4.06 -14.02
C SER A 198 28.53 -5.08 -13.51
N ALA A 199 27.26 -4.68 -13.40
CA ALA A 199 26.15 -5.56 -13.03
C ALA A 199 25.88 -6.66 -14.06
N ALA A 200 25.90 -6.34 -15.36
CA ALA A 200 25.66 -7.31 -16.43
C ALA A 200 26.76 -8.38 -16.51
N SER A 201 28.01 -8.02 -16.21
CA SER A 201 29.12 -8.98 -16.15
C SER A 201 29.09 -9.89 -14.93
N SER A 202 28.39 -9.50 -13.86
CA SER A 202 28.30 -10.28 -12.61
C SER A 202 27.11 -11.24 -12.59
N ILE A 203 26.16 -11.14 -13.53
CA ILE A 203 25.03 -12.09 -13.60
C ILE A 203 25.56 -13.39 -14.22
N PRO A 204 25.67 -14.49 -13.47
CA PRO A 204 26.41 -15.68 -13.90
C PRO A 204 25.63 -16.58 -14.87
N TYR A 205 24.45 -16.15 -15.34
CA TYR A 205 23.50 -17.02 -16.02
C TYR A 205 23.29 -16.64 -17.48
N ASP A 206 23.76 -17.52 -18.36
CA ASP A 206 23.31 -17.56 -19.75
C ASP A 206 21.86 -18.07 -19.83
N GLY A 207 21.01 -17.38 -20.60
CA GLY A 207 19.64 -17.86 -20.89
C GLY A 207 18.49 -17.25 -20.08
N LEU A 208 18.72 -16.14 -19.37
CA LEU A 208 17.61 -15.30 -18.91
C LEU A 208 16.84 -14.72 -20.10
N ASP A 209 15.51 -14.64 -19.97
CA ASP A 209 14.70 -13.90 -20.94
C ASP A 209 15.19 -12.44 -21.00
N PRO A 210 15.47 -11.87 -22.18
CA PRO A 210 16.01 -10.52 -22.31
C PRO A 210 15.17 -9.46 -21.60
N TYR A 211 13.85 -9.63 -21.55
CA TYR A 211 12.96 -8.69 -20.88
C TYR A 211 13.11 -8.76 -19.36
N LEU A 212 13.26 -9.96 -18.78
CA LEU A 212 13.55 -10.12 -17.36
C LEU A 212 14.96 -9.62 -17.01
N GLN A 213 15.93 -9.87 -17.89
CA GLN A 213 17.30 -9.37 -17.73
C GLN A 213 17.34 -7.84 -17.68
N GLU A 214 16.60 -7.14 -18.54
CA GLU A 214 16.48 -5.68 -18.48
C GLU A 214 15.89 -5.18 -17.16
N ILE A 215 14.89 -5.89 -16.62
CA ILE A 215 14.31 -5.55 -15.32
C ILE A 215 15.35 -5.72 -14.21
N LEU A 216 16.08 -6.85 -14.20
CA LEU A 216 17.14 -7.11 -13.23
C LEU A 216 18.22 -6.03 -13.27
N LEU A 217 18.71 -5.66 -14.46
CA LEU A 217 19.73 -4.61 -14.63
C LEU A 217 19.26 -3.25 -14.11
N ASP A 218 18.00 -2.90 -14.32
CA ASP A 218 17.42 -1.67 -13.77
C ASP A 218 17.41 -1.70 -12.24
N VAL A 219 17.01 -2.82 -11.64
CA VAL A 219 16.95 -2.97 -10.18
C VAL A 219 18.36 -2.97 -9.56
N ILE A 220 19.36 -3.59 -10.19
CA ILE A 220 20.75 -3.51 -9.73
C ILE A 220 21.29 -2.08 -9.82
N GLY A 221 21.02 -1.39 -10.94
CA GLY A 221 21.42 0.00 -11.10
C GLY A 221 20.77 0.91 -10.03
N ILE A 222 19.50 0.69 -9.73
CA ILE A 222 18.78 1.41 -8.67
C ILE A 222 19.37 1.10 -7.29
N SER A 223 19.66 -0.16 -7.01
CA SER A 223 20.34 -0.57 -5.77
C SER A 223 21.66 0.18 -5.59
N SER A 224 22.47 0.21 -6.65
CA SER A 224 23.74 0.95 -6.69
C SER A 224 23.54 2.46 -6.49
N LEU A 225 22.49 3.03 -7.09
CA LEU A 225 22.14 4.44 -6.92
C LEU A 225 21.82 4.78 -5.45
N PHE A 226 21.07 3.93 -4.75
CA PHE A 226 20.72 4.13 -3.34
C PHE A 226 21.87 3.85 -2.37
N ASN A 227 22.82 2.99 -2.74
CA ASN A 227 23.99 2.66 -1.92
C ASN A 227 25.17 3.63 -2.12
N GLY A 228 25.07 4.57 -3.07
CA GLY A 228 26.12 5.55 -3.34
C GLY A 228 26.45 6.45 -2.14
N VAL A 229 27.68 6.96 -2.11
CA VAL A 229 28.27 7.71 -0.98
C VAL A 229 27.67 9.11 -0.81
N GLU A 230 27.14 9.69 -1.89
CA GLU A 230 26.57 11.05 -1.87
C GLU A 230 25.07 11.04 -1.55
N PRO A 231 24.58 11.94 -0.68
CA PRO A 231 23.15 12.13 -0.46
C PRO A 231 22.48 12.58 -1.76
N ARG A 232 21.87 11.63 -2.47
CA ARG A 232 21.13 11.89 -3.71
C ARG A 232 19.65 11.98 -3.39
N THR A 233 19.09 13.18 -3.48
CA THR A 233 17.65 13.38 -3.29
C THR A 233 16.92 13.02 -4.58
N LEU A 234 16.29 11.85 -4.60
CA LEU A 234 15.29 11.52 -5.61
C LEU A 234 13.97 12.18 -5.20
N ASP A 235 13.32 12.92 -6.09
CA ASP A 235 11.99 13.42 -5.78
C ASP A 235 10.99 12.27 -5.67
N LEU A 236 9.96 12.46 -4.85
CA LEU A 236 8.99 11.42 -4.54
C LEU A 236 8.27 10.90 -5.80
N LEU A 237 7.97 11.76 -6.76
CA LEU A 237 7.26 11.34 -7.97
C LEU A 237 8.16 10.47 -8.86
N THR A 238 9.41 10.86 -9.05
CA THR A 238 10.41 10.05 -9.76
C THR A 238 10.61 8.70 -9.08
N PHE A 239 10.68 8.67 -7.75
CA PHE A 239 10.74 7.42 -6.99
C PHE A 239 9.51 6.54 -7.25
N GLN A 240 8.30 7.11 -7.18
CA GLN A 240 7.07 6.35 -7.43
C GLN A 240 7.00 5.83 -8.88
N GLU A 241 7.31 6.66 -9.87
CA GLU A 241 7.32 6.27 -11.29
C GLU A 241 8.30 5.14 -11.59
N MET A 242 9.51 5.20 -11.00
CA MET A 242 10.50 4.13 -11.07
C MET A 242 9.94 2.82 -10.52
N ASN A 243 9.36 2.85 -9.31
CA ASN A 243 8.78 1.66 -8.68
C ASN A 243 7.64 1.07 -9.52
N LEU A 244 6.69 1.91 -9.95
CA LEU A 244 5.55 1.49 -10.77
C LEU A 244 6.03 0.85 -12.08
N SER A 245 7.01 1.46 -12.74
CA SER A 245 7.55 0.96 -14.01
C SER A 245 8.20 -0.41 -13.87
N ILE A 246 8.88 -0.70 -12.76
CA ILE A 246 9.45 -2.03 -12.52
C ILE A 246 8.35 -3.03 -12.19
N CYS A 247 7.41 -2.68 -11.31
CA CYS A 247 6.28 -3.56 -10.96
C CYS A 247 5.45 -3.95 -12.18
N PHE A 248 5.06 -2.97 -13.03
CA PHE A 248 4.32 -3.26 -14.26
C PHE A 248 5.10 -4.19 -15.19
N ARG A 249 6.42 -4.03 -15.31
CA ARG A 249 7.23 -4.91 -16.15
C ARG A 249 7.34 -6.31 -15.57
N LEU A 250 7.52 -6.47 -14.25
CA LEU A 250 7.52 -7.78 -13.59
C LEU A 250 6.19 -8.51 -13.76
N ILE A 251 5.07 -7.80 -13.54
CA ILE A 251 3.74 -8.39 -13.69
C ILE A 251 3.43 -8.72 -15.15
N ARG A 252 3.84 -7.85 -16.09
CA ARG A 252 3.70 -8.12 -17.53
C ARG A 252 4.54 -9.31 -17.99
N PHE A 253 5.73 -9.49 -17.42
CA PHE A 253 6.56 -10.66 -17.70
C PHE A 253 5.84 -11.93 -17.25
N ARG A 254 5.37 -11.96 -16.00
CA ARG A 254 4.46 -13.00 -15.52
C ARG A 254 3.58 -12.50 -14.36
N PRO A 255 2.25 -12.59 -14.48
CA PRO A 255 1.35 -12.41 -13.36
C PRO A 255 1.55 -13.46 -12.26
N LEU A 256 1.42 -13.06 -11.01
CA LEU A 256 1.39 -14.01 -9.89
C LEU A 256 0.16 -14.91 -9.99
N GLY A 257 0.31 -16.16 -9.56
CA GLY A 257 -0.76 -17.17 -9.58
C GLY A 257 -1.05 -17.78 -10.97
N TYR A 258 -0.35 -17.34 -12.03
CA TYR A 258 -0.52 -17.93 -13.36
C TYR A 258 0.35 -19.18 -13.52
N ALA A 259 -0.25 -20.31 -13.89
CA ALA A 259 0.46 -21.55 -14.19
C ALA A 259 1.14 -21.44 -15.57
N GLY A 260 2.47 -21.43 -15.58
CA GLY A 260 3.27 -21.33 -16.80
C GLY A 260 4.64 -21.96 -16.60
N GLN A 261 5.19 -22.51 -17.67
CA GLN A 261 6.52 -23.13 -17.64
C GLN A 261 7.58 -22.03 -17.68
N MET A 262 8.30 -21.86 -16.56
CA MET A 262 9.48 -21.02 -16.45
C MET A 262 10.62 -21.87 -15.88
N SER A 263 11.85 -21.60 -16.30
CA SER A 263 13.02 -22.20 -15.66
C SER A 263 13.12 -21.78 -14.20
N GLY A 264 13.76 -22.61 -13.36
CA GLY A 264 13.95 -22.30 -11.94
C GLY A 264 14.61 -20.94 -11.72
N ILE A 265 15.63 -20.61 -12.52
CA ILE A 265 16.37 -19.34 -12.45
C ILE A 265 15.48 -18.14 -12.73
N GLN A 266 14.68 -18.18 -13.81
CA GLN A 266 13.78 -17.06 -14.12
C GLN A 266 12.69 -16.89 -13.05
N ALA A 267 12.19 -17.99 -12.49
CA ALA A 267 11.23 -17.95 -11.40
C ALA A 267 11.85 -17.33 -10.14
N ALA A 268 13.09 -17.72 -9.79
CA ALA A 268 13.81 -17.16 -8.65
C ALA A 268 14.03 -15.64 -8.78
N TYR A 269 14.48 -15.16 -9.94
CA TYR A 269 14.63 -13.73 -10.17
C TYR A 269 13.28 -13.00 -10.17
N HIS A 270 12.27 -13.54 -10.85
CA HIS A 270 10.94 -12.90 -10.88
C HIS A 270 10.35 -12.77 -9.48
N THR A 271 10.38 -13.85 -8.68
CA THR A 271 9.88 -13.85 -7.30
C THR A 271 10.71 -12.94 -6.39
N GLY A 272 12.04 -13.03 -6.44
CA GLY A 272 12.93 -12.23 -5.61
C GLY A 272 12.83 -10.73 -5.93
N LEU A 273 12.77 -10.37 -7.21
CA LEU A 273 12.56 -8.99 -7.65
C LEU A 273 11.16 -8.49 -7.28
N THR A 274 10.14 -9.35 -7.35
CA THR A 274 8.78 -8.99 -6.88
C THR A 274 8.79 -8.70 -5.39
N ILE A 275 9.40 -9.55 -4.56
CA ILE A 275 9.55 -9.32 -3.12
C ILE A 275 10.30 -8.02 -2.87
N PHE A 276 11.45 -7.82 -3.52
CA PHE A 276 12.27 -6.60 -3.41
C PHE A 276 11.47 -5.33 -3.76
N MET A 277 10.69 -5.38 -4.85
CA MET A 277 9.91 -4.23 -5.26
C MET A 277 8.75 -3.97 -4.30
N VAL A 278 8.09 -5.01 -3.81
CA VAL A 278 6.99 -4.86 -2.85
C VAL A 278 7.51 -4.37 -1.50
N THR A 279 8.68 -4.82 -1.03
CA THR A 279 9.31 -4.27 0.20
C THR A 279 9.65 -2.79 0.03
N LEU A 280 10.21 -2.40 -1.12
CA LEU A 280 10.51 -1.00 -1.45
C LEU A 280 9.23 -0.14 -1.57
N PHE A 281 8.17 -0.70 -2.13
CA PHE A 281 6.88 -0.03 -2.37
C PHE A 281 6.01 0.16 -1.11
N LEU A 282 6.13 -0.75 -0.14
CA LEU A 282 5.31 -0.82 1.08
C LEU A 282 6.01 -0.32 2.34
N HIS A 283 7.30 0.02 2.30
CA HIS A 283 8.06 0.45 3.47
C HIS A 283 7.47 1.67 4.21
N SER A 284 6.61 2.46 3.56
CA SER A 284 6.00 3.65 4.16
C SER A 284 4.70 3.42 4.93
N SER A 285 4.19 2.19 5.10
CA SER A 285 2.87 2.06 5.70
C SER A 285 2.58 0.78 6.46
N ARG A 286 1.93 0.98 7.62
CA ARG A 286 1.06 0.06 8.37
C ARG A 286 0.08 -0.76 7.48
N GLN A 287 0.00 -0.48 6.18
CA GLN A 287 -0.77 -1.17 5.14
C GLN A 287 -0.34 -2.63 4.93
N ARG A 288 0.95 -2.99 5.10
CA ARG A 288 1.38 -4.40 4.93
C ARG A 288 0.65 -5.36 5.88
N ARG A 289 0.25 -4.86 7.07
CA ARG A 289 -0.55 -5.66 8.03
C ARG A 289 -2.04 -5.72 7.66
N ILE A 290 -2.48 -4.93 6.69
CA ILE A 290 -3.89 -4.78 6.30
C ILE A 290 -4.16 -5.53 4.97
N GLN A 291 -3.16 -5.64 4.09
CA GLN A 291 -3.26 -6.38 2.83
C GLN A 291 -2.45 -7.67 2.89
N ASP A 292 -3.11 -8.78 2.63
CA ASP A 292 -2.48 -10.09 2.50
C ASP A 292 -2.05 -10.30 1.04
N TYR A 293 -0.75 -10.47 0.82
CA TYR A 293 -0.15 -10.73 -0.51
C TYR A 293 0.25 -12.19 -0.60
N GLU A 294 -0.70 -13.07 -0.32
CA GLU A 294 -0.50 -14.52 -0.20
C GLU A 294 0.17 -15.12 -1.44
N LEU A 295 -0.18 -14.63 -2.65
CA LEU A 295 0.41 -15.09 -3.91
C LEU A 295 1.93 -14.84 -4.01
N VAL A 296 2.44 -13.78 -3.39
CA VAL A 296 3.89 -13.53 -3.32
C VAL A 296 4.56 -14.58 -2.44
N SER A 297 3.95 -14.87 -1.29
CA SER A 297 4.43 -15.91 -0.36
C SER A 297 4.33 -17.32 -0.97
N MET A 298 3.26 -17.62 -1.71
CA MET A 298 3.11 -18.88 -2.45
C MET A 298 4.17 -19.04 -3.52
N SER A 299 4.43 -17.98 -4.30
CA SER A 299 5.48 -17.99 -5.33
C SER A 299 6.86 -18.25 -4.72
N LEU A 300 7.16 -17.63 -3.58
CA LEU A 300 8.39 -17.89 -2.83
C LEU A 300 8.52 -19.36 -2.39
N ARG A 301 7.45 -19.93 -1.83
CA ARG A 301 7.41 -21.36 -1.44
C ARG A 301 7.63 -22.26 -2.64
N GLU A 302 6.92 -22.02 -3.75
CA GLU A 302 7.01 -22.84 -4.96
C GLU A 302 8.44 -22.92 -5.50
N VAL A 303 9.14 -21.78 -5.57
CA VAL A 303 10.54 -21.73 -6.02
C VAL A 303 11.45 -22.47 -5.03
N LEU A 304 11.30 -22.22 -3.72
CA LEU A 304 12.17 -22.79 -2.69
C LEU A 304 11.90 -24.27 -2.36
N ASP A 305 10.77 -24.82 -2.77
CA ASP A 305 10.44 -26.24 -2.56
C ASP A 305 10.76 -27.10 -3.78
N ASN A 306 10.66 -26.55 -4.99
CA ASN A 306 10.67 -27.38 -6.20
C ASN A 306 11.84 -27.10 -7.15
N ARG A 307 12.69 -26.10 -6.89
CA ARG A 307 13.66 -25.62 -7.89
C ARG A 307 15.06 -25.32 -7.34
N LEU A 308 15.36 -25.67 -6.08
CA LEU A 308 16.65 -25.32 -5.46
C LEU A 308 17.86 -25.94 -6.16
N ASP A 309 17.71 -27.15 -6.71
CA ASP A 309 18.82 -27.90 -7.31
C ASP A 309 19.31 -27.29 -8.65
N GLU A 310 18.53 -26.40 -9.25
CA GLU A 310 18.86 -25.71 -10.52
C GLU A 310 19.52 -24.33 -10.29
N LEU A 311 19.64 -23.88 -9.06
CA LEU A 311 20.02 -22.51 -8.71
C LEU A 311 21.43 -22.43 -8.12
N ASP A 312 22.09 -21.29 -8.32
CA ASP A 312 23.33 -20.99 -7.59
C ASP A 312 23.03 -20.80 -6.11
N ASP A 313 23.95 -21.25 -5.26
CA ASP A 313 23.78 -21.16 -3.81
C ASP A 313 23.67 -19.70 -3.32
N GLY A 314 24.35 -18.75 -3.97
CA GLY A 314 24.25 -17.33 -3.67
C GLY A 314 22.87 -16.75 -4.01
N LEU A 315 22.31 -17.12 -5.17
CA LEU A 315 20.95 -16.72 -5.56
C LEU A 315 19.90 -17.29 -4.59
N VAL A 316 20.05 -18.56 -4.20
CA VAL A 316 19.19 -19.20 -3.19
C VAL A 316 19.29 -18.48 -1.86
N LEU A 317 20.50 -18.14 -1.41
CA LEU A 317 20.71 -17.39 -0.17
C LEU A 317 20.06 -16.01 -0.21
N TRP A 318 20.26 -15.25 -1.29
CA TRP A 318 19.63 -13.94 -1.49
C TRP A 318 18.10 -14.04 -1.43
N LEU A 319 17.51 -15.00 -2.14
CA LEU A 319 16.06 -15.21 -2.16
C LEU A 319 15.52 -15.61 -0.78
N MET A 320 16.21 -16.47 -0.04
CA MET A 320 15.80 -16.86 1.30
C MET A 320 15.91 -15.71 2.30
N ILE A 321 16.95 -14.87 2.23
CA ILE A 321 17.08 -13.72 3.13
C ILE A 321 16.03 -12.64 2.81
N LEU A 322 15.82 -12.31 1.53
CA LEU A 322 14.72 -11.43 1.13
C LEU A 322 13.35 -11.99 1.53
N GLY A 323 13.14 -13.30 1.34
CA GLY A 323 11.96 -14.02 1.80
C GLY A 323 11.78 -13.92 3.31
N GLY A 324 12.87 -14.02 4.09
CA GLY A 324 12.83 -13.91 5.54
C GLY A 324 12.46 -12.49 6.00
N ILE A 325 12.97 -11.47 5.31
CA ILE A 325 12.56 -10.06 5.51
C ILE A 325 11.08 -9.89 5.12
N TRP A 326 10.64 -10.59 4.08
CA TRP A 326 9.27 -10.56 3.60
C TRP A 326 8.28 -11.11 4.63
N THR A 327 8.56 -12.29 5.17
CA THR A 327 7.69 -12.99 6.13
C THR A 327 7.89 -12.56 7.58
N MET A 328 8.83 -11.65 7.85
CA MET A 328 9.14 -11.23 9.22
C MET A 328 7.92 -10.61 9.91
N GLY A 329 7.50 -11.22 11.03
CA GLY A 329 6.35 -10.77 11.82
C GLY A 329 5.00 -11.32 11.38
N ASP A 330 4.97 -12.22 10.38
CA ASP A 330 3.82 -13.04 10.04
C ASP A 330 3.73 -14.27 10.97
N VAL A 331 2.51 -14.76 11.25
CA VAL A 331 2.25 -15.85 12.20
C VAL A 331 2.93 -17.15 11.75
N ASP A 332 2.96 -17.39 10.44
CA ASP A 332 3.62 -18.55 9.84
C ASP A 332 5.03 -18.25 9.34
N GLY A 333 5.55 -17.03 9.50
CA GLY A 333 6.72 -16.52 8.80
C GLY A 333 8.06 -17.21 9.10
N ASP A 334 8.10 -18.05 10.13
CA ASP A 334 9.30 -18.74 10.61
C ASP A 334 9.65 -19.99 9.81
N TRP A 335 8.77 -20.46 8.92
CA TRP A 335 8.99 -21.64 8.08
C TRP A 335 10.28 -21.57 7.24
N LEU A 336 10.78 -20.37 6.96
CA LEU A 336 11.95 -20.13 6.14
C LEU A 336 13.27 -20.17 6.94
N LEU A 337 13.23 -19.98 8.26
CA LEU A 337 14.42 -19.95 9.12
C LEU A 337 15.23 -21.26 9.06
N PRO A 338 14.62 -22.47 9.10
CA PRO A 338 15.37 -23.71 8.97
C PRO A 338 16.08 -23.85 7.60
N LYS A 339 15.46 -23.36 6.52
CA LYS A 339 16.05 -23.36 5.18
C LYS A 339 17.26 -22.41 5.10
N ILE A 340 17.15 -21.21 5.68
CA ILE A 340 18.27 -20.26 5.80
C ILE A 340 19.41 -20.89 6.60
N SER A 341 19.12 -21.57 7.73
CA SER A 341 20.14 -22.23 8.56
C SER A 341 20.88 -23.32 7.78
N SER A 342 20.13 -24.13 7.03
CA SER A 342 20.69 -25.19 6.19
C SER A 342 21.58 -24.62 5.08
N GLY A 343 21.11 -23.57 4.38
CA GLY A 343 21.87 -22.89 3.32
C GLY A 343 23.15 -22.25 3.85
N ALA A 344 23.08 -21.55 5.00
CA ALA A 344 24.25 -20.95 5.63
C ALA A 344 25.31 -21.99 6.01
N ARG A 345 24.89 -23.13 6.59
CA ARG A 345 25.81 -24.23 6.92
C ARG A 345 26.42 -24.87 5.67
N ARG A 346 25.65 -25.04 4.60
CA ARG A 346 26.13 -25.59 3.32
C ARG A 346 27.23 -24.71 2.72
N LEU A 347 27.05 -23.38 2.78
CA LEU A 347 28.01 -22.40 2.32
C LEU A 347 29.15 -22.11 3.32
N GLY A 348 29.15 -22.74 4.50
CA GLY A 348 30.17 -22.55 5.53
C GLY A 348 30.17 -21.14 6.16
N LEU A 349 29.07 -20.41 6.06
CA LEU A 349 28.93 -19.03 6.53
C LEU A 349 28.78 -19.00 8.05
N LYS A 350 29.59 -18.17 8.72
CA LYS A 350 29.62 -18.06 10.18
C LYS A 350 29.06 -16.75 10.67
N THR A 351 29.28 -15.68 9.92
CA THR A 351 28.89 -14.32 10.30
C THR A 351 27.86 -13.75 9.32
N TRP A 352 27.14 -12.72 9.75
CA TRP A 352 26.30 -11.96 8.83
C TRP A 352 27.14 -11.30 7.72
N ASP A 353 28.37 -10.88 8.01
CA ASP A 353 29.22 -10.23 7.02
C ASP A 353 29.60 -11.22 5.89
N ASP A 354 29.87 -12.50 6.22
CA ASP A 354 30.10 -13.56 5.23
C ASP A 354 28.88 -13.71 4.30
N ALA A 355 27.66 -13.70 4.87
CA ALA A 355 26.44 -13.81 4.11
C ALA A 355 26.16 -12.56 3.28
N ARG A 356 26.40 -11.37 3.85
CA ARG A 356 26.22 -10.08 3.20
C ARG A 356 27.09 -9.98 1.96
N ASP A 357 28.35 -10.40 2.04
CA ASP A 357 29.29 -10.31 0.92
C ASP A 357 28.79 -11.10 -0.31
N ILE A 358 28.09 -12.22 -0.11
CA ILE A 358 27.42 -12.99 -1.18
C ILE A 358 26.11 -12.30 -1.62
N ILE A 359 25.26 -11.92 -0.68
CA ILE A 359 23.90 -11.39 -0.97
C ILE A 359 23.98 -10.05 -1.72
N CYS A 360 25.01 -9.24 -1.47
CA CYS A 360 25.21 -7.95 -2.14
C CYS A 360 25.67 -8.05 -3.59
N GLU A 361 25.98 -9.25 -4.10
CA GLU A 361 26.14 -9.49 -5.55
C GLU A 361 24.80 -9.40 -6.30
N PHE A 362 23.68 -9.54 -5.57
CA PHE A 362 22.32 -9.42 -6.06
C PHE A 362 21.69 -8.09 -5.60
N PRO A 363 20.52 -7.70 -6.13
CA PRO A 363 19.85 -6.46 -5.71
C PRO A 363 19.70 -6.31 -4.19
N TRP A 364 20.34 -5.28 -3.65
CA TRP A 364 20.36 -4.99 -2.21
C TRP A 364 20.47 -3.48 -1.96
N ILE A 365 19.65 -2.93 -1.07
CA ILE A 365 19.70 -1.53 -0.67
C ILE A 365 20.04 -1.51 0.82
N ASN A 366 21.22 -0.98 1.17
CA ASN A 366 21.76 -1.03 2.53
C ASN A 366 20.80 -0.40 3.54
N THR A 367 20.22 0.74 3.21
CA THR A 367 19.30 1.46 4.11
C THR A 367 17.97 0.75 4.33
N LEU A 368 17.57 -0.15 3.41
CA LEU A 368 16.30 -0.86 3.46
C LEU A 368 16.45 -2.29 4.01
N HIS A 369 17.49 -2.99 3.60
CA HIS A 369 17.61 -4.43 3.79
C HIS A 369 18.65 -4.83 4.85
N GLU A 370 19.63 -3.98 5.19
CA GLU A 370 20.72 -4.35 6.11
C GLU A 370 20.21 -4.71 7.52
N GLN A 371 19.44 -3.83 8.15
CA GLN A 371 18.91 -4.09 9.49
C GLN A 371 17.91 -5.27 9.51
N PRO A 372 16.91 -5.33 8.62
CA PRO A 372 16.01 -6.48 8.56
C PRO A 372 16.73 -7.80 8.25
N GLY A 373 17.70 -7.80 7.32
CA GLY A 373 18.49 -8.97 6.94
C GLY A 373 19.31 -9.52 8.11
N ARG A 374 20.01 -8.63 8.83
CA ARG A 374 20.73 -9.00 10.05
C ARG A 374 19.79 -9.52 11.14
N ALA A 375 18.59 -8.96 11.26
CA ALA A 375 17.59 -9.45 12.20
C ALA A 375 17.10 -10.85 11.86
N VAL A 376 16.92 -11.17 10.57
CA VAL A 376 16.65 -12.53 10.10
C VAL A 376 17.82 -13.45 10.44
N TRP A 377 19.06 -13.04 10.11
CA TRP A 377 20.26 -13.84 10.36
C TRP A 377 20.43 -14.27 11.82
N ARG A 378 20.25 -13.33 12.77
CA ARG A 378 20.35 -13.60 14.21
C ARG A 378 19.36 -14.62 14.73
N ARG A 379 18.21 -14.79 14.06
CA ARG A 379 17.22 -15.82 14.44
C ARG A 379 17.64 -17.22 14.01
N VAL A 380 18.55 -17.30 13.06
CA VAL A 380 18.97 -18.54 12.41
C VAL A 380 20.31 -19.02 12.96
N ASN A 381 21.22 -18.08 13.19
CA ASN A 381 22.51 -18.30 13.83
C ASN A 381 22.52 -17.46 15.10
N HIS A 382 22.59 -18.11 16.25
CA HIS A 382 22.89 -17.43 17.50
C HIS A 382 24.29 -16.83 17.37
N GLU A 383 24.39 -15.59 16.90
CA GLU A 383 25.58 -14.77 17.10
C GLU A 383 25.86 -14.78 18.61
N VAL A 384 26.94 -15.45 19.03
CA VAL A 384 27.46 -15.40 20.40
C VAL A 384 28.17 -14.07 20.61
#